data_AF-A0AAN8IDL0-F1
#
_entry.id   AF-A0AAN8IDL0-F1
#
_cell.length_a   1.000
_cell.length_b   1.000
_cell.length_c   1.000
_cell.angle_alpha   90.00
_cell.angle_beta   90.00
_cell.angle_gamma   90.00
#
_symmetry.space_group_name_H-M   'P 1'
#
loop_
_entity.id
_entity.type
_entity.pdbx_description
1 polymer ?
#
loop_
_entity_poly.entity_id
_entity_poly.type
_entity_poly.pdbx_seq_one_letter_code
_entity_poly.pdbx_strand_id
1 'polypeptide(L)'
;MMELERRGLTSKCDVVESRRVATDRELEAVHERPYIQRIKKMSEMSGPELRVAEDGLNSIFLTHHTYRVASKAAGAVLECVDRVLSQPAGELNAFAVIRPPGHHAGISEPSGFCIFNNVAVAAQYAINEYKLRRILILDWDVHHGNGTQEIFYEDNRVLYISIHRHDEGRFYPMGDPKDYMDVGEGKGKGYSVNIPWNHSNIGDEAYRAAFAKIVMPIAYEFNPELVLISSGFDAAVGDPLGEYKVCADTFALMTYQLLGLAGGRIIAVLEGGYNLASTAECAAAVCQVMVDGSIRNAIKPNDAGEDGSQLRLPRRVWDSIRGVATMQEQYWHCLRGFQVPLAVRREQCKFVWEGLTTTTQQTMLQEGTGTSAQELTEGLIPVVPLTTCPHLTQTTEVPEAGIDAHSVCDVCNEAAEPWVCLTCYKAHCGRYVHGHAVAHHLAEPSHAMSLSLADLTVWCYPCEAYVHNEILIPAKSAAHLSKFGEAYPQ
;
A
#
# COMPACT_ATOMS: atom_id res chain seq x y z
N MET A 1 14.07 -6.91 -13.52
CA MET A 1 14.96 -8.11 -13.45
C MET A 1 16.41 -7.73 -13.16
N MET A 2 17.14 -7.08 -14.07
CA MET A 2 18.57 -6.75 -13.85
C MET A 2 18.85 -6.03 -12.52
N GLU A 3 18.00 -5.09 -12.11
CA GLU A 3 18.16 -4.38 -10.84
C GLU A 3 17.93 -5.28 -9.61
N LEU A 4 17.00 -6.25 -9.71
CA LEU A 4 16.77 -7.24 -8.65
C LEU A 4 17.99 -8.15 -8.49
N GLU A 5 18.58 -8.59 -9.61
CA GLU A 5 19.81 -9.38 -9.62
C GLU A 5 20.99 -8.59 -9.03
N ARG A 6 21.15 -7.32 -9.44
CA ARG A 6 22.21 -6.42 -8.96
C ARG A 6 22.17 -6.24 -7.44
N ARG A 7 20.98 -6.26 -6.83
CA ARG A 7 20.79 -6.19 -5.36
C ARG A 7 20.86 -7.54 -4.65
N GLY A 8 21.07 -8.64 -5.38
CA GLY A 8 21.03 -9.99 -4.82
C GLY A 8 19.64 -10.43 -4.33
N LEU A 9 18.58 -9.78 -4.79
CA LEU A 9 17.20 -10.12 -4.40
C LEU A 9 16.75 -11.43 -5.05
N THR A 10 17.15 -11.66 -6.31
CA THR A 10 16.81 -12.91 -7.02
C THR A 10 17.40 -14.14 -6.36
N SER A 11 18.58 -14.04 -5.72
CA SER A 11 19.15 -15.16 -4.95
C SER A 11 18.42 -15.47 -3.65
N LYS A 12 17.56 -14.55 -3.18
CA LYS A 12 16.69 -14.74 -2.01
C LYS A 12 15.26 -15.14 -2.39
N CYS A 13 14.94 -15.19 -3.68
CA CYS A 13 13.61 -15.54 -4.19
C CYS A 13 13.66 -16.92 -4.88
N ASP A 14 12.55 -17.64 -4.88
CA ASP A 14 12.35 -18.71 -5.86
C ASP A 14 11.94 -18.08 -7.21
N VAL A 15 12.94 -17.80 -8.05
CA VAL A 15 12.73 -17.13 -9.34
C VAL A 15 12.19 -18.12 -10.36
N VAL A 16 10.95 -17.91 -10.78
CA VAL A 16 10.26 -18.74 -11.77
C VAL A 16 10.08 -18.01 -13.09
N GLU A 17 10.55 -18.64 -14.18
CA GLU A 17 10.14 -18.26 -15.52
C GLU A 17 8.82 -18.96 -15.86
N SER A 18 7.71 -18.26 -15.60
CA SER A 18 6.38 -18.84 -15.82
C SER A 18 6.16 -19.23 -17.29
N ARG A 19 5.70 -20.47 -17.49
CA ARG A 19 5.25 -20.97 -18.80
C ARG A 19 3.73 -21.09 -18.88
N ARG A 20 3.02 -20.75 -17.80
CA ARG A 20 1.57 -20.84 -17.70
C ARG A 20 0.93 -19.84 -18.66
N VAL A 21 -0.07 -20.29 -19.39
CA VAL A 21 -0.89 -19.46 -20.27
C VAL A 21 -2.30 -19.54 -19.71
N ALA A 22 -2.91 -18.39 -19.42
CA ALA A 22 -4.30 -18.35 -18.98
C ALA A 22 -5.20 -18.96 -20.05
N THR A 23 -6.05 -19.88 -19.63
CA THR A 23 -7.01 -20.55 -20.54
C THR A 23 -8.15 -19.60 -20.89
N ASP A 24 -8.88 -19.89 -21.98
CA ASP A 24 -10.07 -19.11 -22.33
C ASP A 24 -11.09 -19.10 -21.18
N ARG A 25 -11.26 -20.22 -20.47
CA ARG A 25 -12.17 -20.30 -19.32
C ARG A 25 -11.76 -19.37 -18.17
N GLU A 26 -10.46 -19.23 -17.92
CA GLU A 26 -9.93 -18.35 -16.88
C GLU A 26 -10.09 -16.88 -17.26
N LEU A 27 -9.86 -16.54 -18.54
CA LEU A 27 -10.09 -15.19 -19.04
C LEU A 27 -11.59 -14.84 -19.08
N GLU A 28 -12.43 -15.79 -19.50
CA GLU A 28 -13.90 -15.67 -19.55
C GLU A 28 -14.53 -15.49 -18.17
N ALA A 29 -13.76 -15.69 -17.08
CA ALA A 29 -14.23 -15.44 -15.73
C ALA A 29 -14.47 -13.94 -15.44
N VAL A 30 -13.81 -13.04 -16.18
CA VAL A 30 -13.97 -11.58 -16.05
C VAL A 30 -14.19 -10.87 -17.38
N HIS A 31 -13.72 -11.45 -18.49
CA HIS A 31 -13.86 -10.87 -19.81
C HIS A 31 -14.95 -11.56 -20.62
N GLU A 32 -15.65 -10.81 -21.46
CA GLU A 32 -16.60 -11.39 -22.39
C GLU A 32 -15.92 -12.27 -23.45
N ARG A 33 -16.51 -13.42 -23.76
CA ARG A 33 -16.01 -14.32 -24.80
C ARG A 33 -15.81 -13.64 -26.15
N PRO A 34 -16.75 -12.81 -26.68
CA PRO A 34 -16.54 -12.04 -27.90
C PRO A 34 -15.27 -11.16 -27.86
N TYR A 35 -14.97 -10.56 -26.72
CA TYR A 35 -13.78 -9.74 -26.54
C TYR A 35 -12.49 -10.57 -26.69
N ILE A 36 -12.40 -11.70 -25.99
CA ILE A 36 -11.22 -12.59 -26.07
C ILE A 36 -11.01 -13.07 -27.51
N GLN A 37 -12.08 -13.49 -28.21
CA GLN A 37 -11.99 -13.93 -29.60
C GLN A 37 -11.56 -12.80 -30.55
N ARG A 38 -11.99 -11.56 -30.29
CA ARG A 38 -11.55 -10.38 -31.05
C ARG A 38 -10.04 -10.17 -30.91
N ILE A 39 -9.48 -10.25 -29.70
CA ILE A 39 -8.02 -10.15 -29.47
C ILE A 39 -7.24 -11.26 -30.19
N LYS A 40 -7.73 -12.52 -30.14
CA LYS A 40 -7.12 -13.63 -30.88
C LYS A 40 -7.07 -13.36 -32.38
N LYS A 41 -8.22 -13.01 -32.95
CA LYS A 41 -8.34 -12.72 -34.39
C LYS A 41 -7.45 -11.55 -34.80
N MET A 42 -7.38 -10.49 -34.01
CA MET A 42 -6.48 -9.37 -34.28
C MET A 42 -5.03 -9.83 -34.30
N SER A 43 -4.61 -10.70 -33.40
CA SER A 43 -3.24 -11.24 -33.38
C SER A 43 -2.88 -12.08 -34.62
N GLU A 44 -3.87 -12.53 -35.39
CA GLU A 44 -3.70 -13.29 -36.64
C GLU A 44 -3.74 -12.41 -37.90
N MET A 45 -4.16 -11.15 -37.79
CA MET A 45 -4.26 -10.20 -38.91
C MET A 45 -2.90 -9.85 -39.50
N SER A 46 -2.86 -9.43 -40.77
CA SER A 46 -1.64 -8.90 -41.39
C SER A 46 -1.22 -7.55 -40.79
N GLY A 47 0.05 -7.16 -40.96
CA GLY A 47 0.58 -5.90 -40.41
C GLY A 47 -0.24 -4.64 -40.73
N PRO A 48 -0.72 -4.42 -41.99
CA PRO A 48 -1.60 -3.30 -42.31
C PRO A 48 -2.97 -3.36 -41.62
N GLU A 49 -3.58 -4.55 -41.54
CA GLU A 49 -4.88 -4.73 -40.87
C GLU A 49 -4.77 -4.52 -39.36
N LEU A 50 -3.67 -4.98 -38.75
CA LEU A 50 -3.36 -4.76 -37.33
C LEU A 50 -3.30 -3.27 -36.97
N ARG A 51 -2.67 -2.45 -37.82
CA ARG A 51 -2.58 -0.98 -37.59
C ARG A 51 -3.95 -0.31 -37.65
N VAL A 52 -4.80 -0.71 -38.60
CA VAL A 52 -6.18 -0.18 -38.69
C VAL A 52 -7.01 -0.61 -37.48
N ALA A 53 -6.82 -1.84 -37.00
CA ALA A 53 -7.48 -2.31 -35.78
C ALA A 53 -6.99 -1.56 -34.54
N GLU A 54 -5.69 -1.25 -34.45
CA GLU A 54 -5.07 -0.47 -33.38
C GLU A 54 -5.62 0.96 -33.29
N ASP A 55 -5.75 1.66 -34.42
CA ASP A 55 -6.27 3.04 -34.49
C ASP A 55 -7.69 3.19 -33.89
N GLY A 56 -8.46 2.10 -33.85
CA GLY A 56 -9.81 2.06 -33.27
C GLY A 56 -9.85 1.85 -31.76
N LEU A 57 -8.71 1.64 -31.10
CA LEU A 57 -8.62 1.29 -29.67
C LEU A 57 -8.04 2.43 -28.83
N ASN A 58 -8.43 2.49 -27.56
CA ASN A 58 -7.99 3.56 -26.66
C ASN A 58 -6.58 3.28 -26.09
N SER A 59 -5.56 3.93 -26.64
CA SER A 59 -4.19 3.87 -26.13
C SER A 59 -3.65 2.43 -26.07
N ILE A 60 -3.84 1.67 -27.14
CA ILE A 60 -3.39 0.28 -27.28
C ILE A 60 -2.40 0.19 -28.45
N PHE A 61 -1.41 -0.69 -28.33
CA PHE A 61 -0.60 -1.14 -29.45
C PHE A 61 -0.77 -2.66 -29.65
N LEU A 62 -0.76 -3.11 -30.90
CA LEU A 62 -0.97 -4.52 -31.24
C LEU A 62 0.20 -5.12 -32.02
N THR A 63 0.47 -6.40 -31.77
CA THR A 63 1.42 -7.21 -32.53
C THR A 63 0.83 -8.61 -32.73
N HIS A 64 1.40 -9.40 -33.64
CA HIS A 64 1.01 -10.81 -33.80
C HIS A 64 1.21 -11.67 -32.55
N HIS A 65 1.93 -11.16 -31.54
CA HIS A 65 2.15 -11.87 -30.29
C HIS A 65 1.22 -11.40 -29.16
N THR A 66 0.42 -10.35 -29.37
CA THR A 66 -0.39 -9.69 -28.33
C THR A 66 -1.21 -10.68 -27.51
N TYR A 67 -2.05 -11.50 -28.15
CA TYR A 67 -2.85 -12.50 -27.42
C TYR A 67 -1.96 -13.44 -26.59
N ARG A 68 -0.91 -14.01 -27.21
CA ARG A 68 -0.03 -14.96 -26.54
C ARG A 68 0.68 -14.35 -25.33
N VAL A 69 1.20 -13.14 -25.44
CA VAL A 69 1.92 -12.49 -24.33
C VAL A 69 0.97 -12.02 -23.24
N ALA A 70 -0.22 -11.52 -23.59
CA ALA A 70 -1.25 -11.14 -22.62
C ALA A 70 -1.77 -12.36 -21.84
N SER A 71 -2.05 -13.48 -22.51
CA SER A 71 -2.45 -14.71 -21.82
C SER A 71 -1.34 -15.29 -20.95
N LYS A 72 -0.06 -15.11 -21.32
CA LYS A 72 1.07 -15.46 -20.45
C LYS A 72 1.20 -14.54 -19.23
N ALA A 73 0.97 -13.24 -19.41
CA ALA A 73 0.99 -12.27 -18.32
C ALA A 73 -0.07 -12.63 -17.25
N ALA A 74 -1.32 -12.85 -17.67
CA ALA A 74 -2.38 -13.32 -16.79
C ALA A 74 -2.05 -14.70 -16.19
N GLY A 75 -1.53 -15.63 -17.01
CA GLY A 75 -1.12 -16.96 -16.57
C GLY A 75 -0.06 -16.92 -15.47
N ALA A 76 0.94 -16.04 -15.57
CA ALA A 76 1.98 -15.91 -14.55
C ALA A 76 1.42 -15.46 -13.19
N VAL A 77 0.44 -14.54 -13.19
CA VAL A 77 -0.22 -14.12 -11.94
C VAL A 77 -1.04 -15.25 -11.33
N LEU A 78 -1.71 -16.06 -12.16
CA LEU A 78 -2.42 -17.24 -11.67
C LEU A 78 -1.47 -18.28 -11.05
N GLU A 79 -0.27 -18.46 -11.61
CA GLU A 79 0.77 -19.29 -10.98
C GLU A 79 1.23 -18.73 -9.64
N CYS A 80 1.32 -17.40 -9.49
CA CYS A 80 1.57 -16.77 -8.19
C CYS A 80 0.45 -17.06 -7.19
N VAL A 81 -0.82 -16.98 -7.61
CA VAL A 81 -1.97 -17.33 -6.76
C VAL A 81 -1.87 -18.79 -6.30
N ASP A 82 -1.62 -19.72 -7.22
CA ASP A 82 -1.50 -21.14 -6.90
C ASP A 82 -0.40 -21.39 -5.85
N ARG A 83 0.76 -20.76 -6.04
CA ARG A 83 1.91 -20.90 -5.15
C ARG A 83 1.68 -20.27 -3.77
N VAL A 84 1.14 -19.05 -3.71
CA VAL A 84 0.89 -18.36 -2.44
C VAL A 84 -0.21 -19.04 -1.63
N LEU A 85 -1.29 -19.48 -2.28
CA LEU A 85 -2.44 -20.08 -1.58
C LEU A 85 -2.28 -21.58 -1.27
N SER A 86 -1.34 -22.27 -1.91
CA SER A 86 -1.02 -23.67 -1.58
C SER A 86 -0.10 -23.84 -0.37
N GLN A 87 0.53 -22.76 0.09
CA GLN A 87 1.35 -22.75 1.30
C GLN A 87 0.54 -22.23 2.51
N PRO A 88 0.96 -22.55 3.74
CA PRO A 88 0.46 -21.87 4.93
C PRO A 88 0.59 -20.34 4.80
N ALA A 89 -0.35 -19.61 5.40
CA ALA A 89 -0.29 -18.16 5.40
C ALA A 89 1.01 -17.67 6.06
N GLY A 90 1.72 -16.77 5.37
CA GLY A 90 2.96 -16.15 5.85
C GLY A 90 4.22 -16.77 5.27
N GLU A 91 4.12 -17.97 4.70
CA GLU A 91 5.27 -18.70 4.14
C GLU A 91 5.71 -18.16 2.78
N LEU A 92 4.78 -17.60 2.00
CA LEU A 92 5.07 -17.15 0.65
C LEU A 92 4.23 -15.93 0.27
N ASN A 93 4.92 -14.94 -0.31
CA ASN A 93 4.35 -13.86 -1.10
C ASN A 93 5.00 -13.90 -2.50
N ALA A 94 4.49 -13.13 -3.47
CA ALA A 94 5.00 -13.19 -4.83
C ALA A 94 5.03 -11.83 -5.53
N PHE A 95 5.99 -11.62 -6.42
CA PHE A 95 6.03 -10.47 -7.32
C PHE A 95 6.09 -10.95 -8.78
N ALA A 96 4.99 -10.73 -9.50
CA ALA A 96 4.89 -11.00 -10.94
C ALA A 96 5.45 -9.82 -11.76
N VAL A 97 6.67 -9.99 -12.28
CA VAL A 97 7.31 -9.03 -13.20
C VAL A 97 6.84 -9.32 -14.63
N ILE A 98 5.67 -8.82 -14.99
CA ILE A 98 4.97 -9.15 -16.24
C ILE A 98 4.85 -7.95 -17.21
N ARG A 99 4.51 -8.27 -18.46
CA ARG A 99 3.95 -7.32 -19.44
C ARG A 99 3.19 -8.12 -20.52
N PRO A 100 2.08 -7.59 -21.09
CA PRO A 100 1.50 -6.26 -20.87
C PRO A 100 0.84 -6.08 -19.48
N PRO A 101 0.59 -4.81 -19.05
CA PRO A 101 -0.21 -4.50 -17.86
C PRO A 101 -1.69 -4.93 -18.04
N GLY A 102 -2.51 -4.77 -17.00
CA GLY A 102 -3.88 -5.26 -16.97
C GLY A 102 -4.95 -4.32 -16.42
N HIS A 103 -4.65 -3.40 -15.50
CA HIS A 103 -5.69 -2.73 -14.68
C HIS A 103 -6.72 -1.86 -15.45
N HIS A 104 -6.41 -1.44 -16.67
CA HIS A 104 -7.33 -0.70 -17.55
C HIS A 104 -8.23 -1.60 -18.42
N ALA A 105 -7.89 -2.88 -18.58
CA ALA A 105 -8.68 -3.79 -19.42
C ALA A 105 -10.03 -4.06 -18.75
N GLY A 106 -11.10 -3.69 -19.44
CA GLY A 106 -12.47 -3.82 -18.94
C GLY A 106 -13.09 -5.18 -19.26
N ILE A 107 -14.39 -5.30 -19.04
CA ILE A 107 -15.14 -6.54 -19.30
C ILE A 107 -15.09 -6.90 -20.79
N SER A 108 -15.24 -5.92 -21.69
CA SER A 108 -15.38 -6.16 -23.13
C SER A 108 -14.37 -5.44 -24.02
N GLU A 109 -13.47 -4.62 -23.47
CA GLU A 109 -12.56 -3.76 -24.25
C GLU A 109 -11.14 -3.67 -23.65
N PRO A 110 -10.10 -3.59 -24.51
CA PRO A 110 -8.75 -3.25 -24.07
C PRO A 110 -8.62 -1.72 -23.93
N SER A 111 -7.77 -1.26 -23.03
CA SER A 111 -7.48 0.17 -22.88
C SER A 111 -6.12 0.38 -22.19
N GLY A 112 -5.45 1.51 -22.44
CA GLY A 112 -4.32 1.96 -21.62
C GLY A 112 -3.18 0.93 -21.54
N PHE A 113 -2.74 0.42 -22.70
CA PHE A 113 -1.75 -0.65 -22.85
C PHE A 113 -2.17 -2.04 -22.30
N CYS A 114 -3.35 -2.15 -21.69
CA CYS A 114 -3.86 -3.35 -21.06
C CYS A 114 -4.74 -4.17 -22.01
N ILE A 115 -4.43 -5.46 -22.12
CA ILE A 115 -5.18 -6.40 -22.95
C ILE A 115 -6.08 -7.29 -22.08
N PHE A 116 -5.53 -8.03 -21.13
CA PHE A 116 -6.35 -8.75 -20.16
C PHE A 116 -6.06 -8.22 -18.77
N ASN A 117 -7.10 -8.17 -17.93
CA ASN A 117 -6.97 -7.65 -16.58
C ASN A 117 -6.35 -8.71 -15.67
N ASN A 118 -5.02 -8.70 -15.60
CA ASN A 118 -4.24 -9.72 -14.90
C ASN A 118 -4.67 -9.89 -13.44
N VAL A 119 -4.85 -8.78 -12.72
CA VAL A 119 -5.23 -8.76 -11.31
C VAL A 119 -6.68 -9.19 -11.11
N ALA A 120 -7.61 -8.76 -11.98
CA ALA A 120 -9.00 -9.19 -11.88
C ALA A 120 -9.18 -10.68 -12.19
N VAL A 121 -8.51 -11.20 -13.23
CA VAL A 121 -8.48 -12.64 -13.53
C VAL A 121 -7.94 -13.42 -12.33
N ALA A 122 -6.91 -12.92 -11.66
CA ALA A 122 -6.34 -13.54 -10.46
C ALA A 122 -7.30 -13.54 -9.26
N ALA A 123 -7.97 -12.42 -8.99
CA ALA A 123 -8.98 -12.35 -7.93
C ALA A 123 -10.12 -13.34 -8.18
N GLN A 124 -10.66 -13.35 -9.41
CA GLN A 124 -11.76 -14.25 -9.77
C GLN A 124 -11.34 -15.72 -9.74
N TYR A 125 -10.10 -16.03 -10.13
CA TYR A 125 -9.51 -17.36 -10.01
C TYR A 125 -9.39 -17.80 -8.54
N ALA A 126 -8.89 -16.94 -7.65
CA ALA A 126 -8.80 -17.23 -6.22
C ALA A 126 -10.20 -17.47 -5.58
N ILE A 127 -11.21 -16.72 -6.00
CA ILE A 127 -12.61 -16.96 -5.60
C ILE A 127 -13.10 -18.33 -6.10
N ASN A 128 -12.82 -18.66 -7.35
CA ASN A 128 -13.36 -19.86 -7.99
C ASN A 128 -12.65 -21.14 -7.52
N GLU A 129 -11.34 -21.16 -7.46
CA GLU A 129 -10.55 -22.36 -7.18
C GLU A 129 -10.25 -22.52 -5.69
N TYR A 130 -9.99 -21.41 -4.98
CA TYR A 130 -9.64 -21.41 -3.55
C TYR A 130 -10.78 -20.99 -2.62
N LYS A 131 -11.94 -20.62 -3.19
CA LYS A 131 -13.17 -20.25 -2.44
C LYS A 131 -12.97 -19.08 -1.47
N LEU A 132 -12.03 -18.19 -1.78
CA LEU A 132 -11.86 -16.95 -1.04
C LEU A 132 -13.14 -16.09 -1.14
N ARG A 133 -13.42 -15.38 -0.06
CA ARG A 133 -14.59 -14.53 0.12
C ARG A 133 -14.24 -13.05 0.25
N ARG A 134 -12.99 -12.73 0.60
CA ARG A 134 -12.52 -11.35 0.78
C ARG A 134 -11.14 -11.19 0.16
N ILE A 135 -11.07 -10.47 -0.96
CA ILE A 135 -9.82 -10.15 -1.66
C ILE A 135 -9.67 -8.64 -1.72
N LEU A 136 -8.53 -8.13 -1.28
CA LEU A 136 -8.18 -6.72 -1.47
C LEU A 136 -7.38 -6.58 -2.76
N ILE A 137 -7.84 -5.74 -3.67
CA ILE A 137 -7.04 -5.22 -4.77
C ILE A 137 -6.66 -3.79 -4.43
N LEU A 138 -5.38 -3.54 -4.23
CA LEU A 138 -4.83 -2.19 -4.04
C LEU A 138 -4.10 -1.75 -5.30
N ASP A 139 -4.54 -0.63 -5.87
CA ASP A 139 -3.95 -0.02 -7.05
C ASP A 139 -3.27 1.30 -6.68
N TRP A 140 -1.94 1.31 -6.75
CA TRP A 140 -1.14 2.52 -6.54
C TRP A 140 -0.51 3.05 -7.83
N ASP A 141 -0.84 2.45 -8.99
CA ASP A 141 -0.50 3.03 -10.29
C ASP A 141 -1.07 4.44 -10.35
N VAL A 142 -0.37 5.37 -10.98
CA VAL A 142 -0.80 6.76 -11.02
C VAL A 142 -2.12 6.93 -11.78
N HIS A 143 -2.47 5.98 -12.64
CA HIS A 143 -3.74 5.95 -13.35
C HIS A 143 -4.78 5.12 -12.59
N HIS A 144 -6.04 5.54 -12.69
CA HIS A 144 -7.14 4.73 -12.17
C HIS A 144 -7.28 3.44 -12.98
N GLY A 145 -7.20 2.27 -12.31
CA GLY A 145 -7.54 0.96 -12.87
C GLY A 145 -9.03 0.80 -13.15
N ASN A 146 -9.55 1.57 -14.11
CA ASN A 146 -10.98 1.64 -14.43
C ASN A 146 -11.58 0.31 -14.85
N GLY A 147 -10.80 -0.56 -15.50
CA GLY A 147 -11.24 -1.89 -15.88
C GLY A 147 -11.41 -2.80 -14.66
N THR A 148 -10.48 -2.73 -13.72
CA THR A 148 -10.58 -3.46 -12.44
C THR A 148 -11.80 -3.01 -11.65
N GLN A 149 -12.05 -1.71 -11.57
CA GLN A 149 -13.25 -1.18 -10.92
C GLN A 149 -14.54 -1.66 -11.60
N GLU A 150 -14.60 -1.59 -12.93
CA GLU A 150 -15.77 -2.04 -13.72
C GLU A 150 -16.09 -3.52 -13.42
N ILE A 151 -15.08 -4.39 -13.45
CA ILE A 151 -15.25 -5.83 -13.26
C ILE A 151 -15.85 -6.18 -11.89
N PHE A 152 -15.49 -5.46 -10.84
CA PHE A 152 -15.94 -5.75 -9.46
C PHE A 152 -16.96 -4.76 -8.91
N TYR A 153 -17.54 -3.89 -9.76
CA TYR A 153 -18.36 -2.77 -9.33
C TYR A 153 -19.55 -3.14 -8.44
N GLU A 154 -20.12 -4.34 -8.64
CA GLU A 154 -21.24 -4.87 -7.87
C GLU A 154 -20.85 -6.00 -6.88
N ASP A 155 -19.56 -6.36 -6.78
CA ASP A 155 -19.09 -7.51 -6.01
C ASP A 155 -18.52 -7.09 -4.65
N ASN A 156 -19.09 -7.60 -3.56
CA ASN A 156 -18.60 -7.33 -2.20
C ASN A 156 -17.54 -8.32 -1.71
N ARG A 157 -17.15 -9.30 -2.53
CA ARG A 157 -16.05 -10.21 -2.22
C ARG A 157 -14.70 -9.58 -2.54
N VAL A 158 -14.68 -8.55 -3.38
CA VAL A 158 -13.48 -7.85 -3.80
C VAL A 158 -13.58 -6.39 -3.38
N LEU A 159 -12.68 -5.96 -2.51
CA LEU A 159 -12.48 -4.56 -2.19
C LEU A 159 -11.42 -3.99 -3.13
N TYR A 160 -11.79 -3.01 -3.95
CA TYR A 160 -10.88 -2.28 -4.82
C TYR A 160 -10.59 -0.92 -4.23
N ILE A 161 -9.31 -0.63 -3.97
CA ILE A 161 -8.84 0.69 -3.52
C ILE A 161 -7.84 1.21 -4.55
N SER A 162 -8.05 2.43 -5.06
CA SER A 162 -7.13 3.06 -6.01
C SER A 162 -6.68 4.43 -5.53
N ILE A 163 -5.37 4.69 -5.60
CA ILE A 163 -4.76 6.00 -5.37
C ILE A 163 -4.22 6.50 -6.69
N HIS A 164 -4.83 7.53 -7.27
CA HIS A 164 -4.52 7.93 -8.65
C HIS A 164 -4.56 9.44 -8.85
N ARG A 165 -3.88 9.91 -9.89
CA ARG A 165 -4.01 11.25 -10.42
C ARG A 165 -5.34 11.37 -11.14
N HIS A 166 -6.14 12.36 -10.75
CA HIS A 166 -7.47 12.57 -11.32
C HIS A 166 -7.57 13.90 -12.06
N ASP A 167 -6.93 14.96 -11.54
CA ASP A 167 -6.97 16.32 -12.09
C ASP A 167 -8.39 16.78 -12.46
N GLU A 168 -9.35 16.49 -11.58
CA GLU A 168 -10.79 16.78 -11.75
C GLU A 168 -11.36 16.13 -13.03
N GLY A 169 -10.94 14.89 -13.31
CA GLY A 169 -11.37 14.10 -14.47
C GLY A 169 -10.63 14.41 -15.77
N ARG A 170 -9.60 15.28 -15.72
CA ARG A 170 -8.81 15.67 -16.91
C ARG A 170 -7.60 14.77 -17.16
N PHE A 171 -7.17 13.99 -16.17
CA PHE A 171 -6.10 13.03 -16.36
C PHE A 171 -6.64 11.70 -16.91
N TYR A 172 -5.82 10.96 -17.67
CA TYR A 172 -6.20 9.66 -18.23
C TYR A 172 -6.64 8.71 -17.09
N PRO A 173 -7.73 7.93 -17.23
CA PRO A 173 -8.51 7.62 -18.46
C PRO A 173 -9.60 8.62 -18.88
N MET A 174 -9.83 9.72 -18.16
CA MET A 174 -10.85 10.76 -18.43
C MET A 174 -12.32 10.25 -18.45
N GLY A 175 -13.28 11.18 -18.38
CA GLY A 175 -14.66 10.95 -18.86
C GLY A 175 -15.74 10.46 -17.87
N ASP A 176 -15.39 10.03 -16.66
CA ASP A 176 -16.35 9.56 -15.63
C ASP A 176 -15.86 10.03 -14.25
N PRO A 177 -16.67 10.29 -13.20
CA PRO A 177 -16.15 10.73 -11.92
C PRO A 177 -15.56 9.50 -11.23
N LYS A 178 -14.34 9.15 -11.62
CA LYS A 178 -13.39 8.26 -10.94
C LYS A 178 -12.86 8.98 -9.71
N ASP A 179 -13.79 9.58 -8.98
CA ASP A 179 -13.61 10.47 -7.86
C ASP A 179 -14.13 9.73 -6.61
N TYR A 180 -13.94 10.30 -5.43
CA TYR A 180 -14.29 9.65 -4.16
C TYR A 180 -15.80 9.39 -3.96
N MET A 181 -16.65 9.92 -4.85
CA MET A 181 -18.10 9.70 -4.85
C MET A 181 -18.51 8.36 -5.49
N ASP A 182 -17.62 7.78 -6.29
CA ASP A 182 -17.87 6.53 -7.00
C ASP A 182 -17.47 5.34 -6.13
N VAL A 183 -18.48 4.70 -5.53
CA VAL A 183 -18.33 3.76 -4.40
C VAL A 183 -18.81 2.35 -4.71
N GLY A 184 -19.14 2.03 -5.96
CA GLY A 184 -19.74 0.76 -6.35
C GLY A 184 -21.28 0.78 -6.36
N GLU A 185 -21.88 -0.32 -6.82
CA GLU A 185 -23.33 -0.48 -6.95
C GLU A 185 -23.83 -1.80 -6.32
N GLY A 186 -25.13 -1.91 -6.07
CA GLY A 186 -25.76 -3.13 -5.58
C GLY A 186 -25.12 -3.62 -4.28
N LYS A 187 -24.58 -4.84 -4.31
CA LYS A 187 -23.87 -5.43 -3.16
C LYS A 187 -22.47 -4.85 -2.98
N GLY A 188 -21.83 -4.39 -4.05
CA GLY A 188 -20.49 -3.79 -4.06
C GLY A 188 -20.42 -2.35 -3.55
N LYS A 189 -21.54 -1.72 -3.14
CA LYS A 189 -21.52 -0.40 -2.50
C LYS A 189 -20.60 -0.37 -1.28
N GLY A 190 -19.63 0.55 -1.30
CA GLY A 190 -18.56 0.69 -0.31
C GLY A 190 -17.29 -0.10 -0.62
N TYR A 191 -17.32 -1.00 -1.60
CA TYR A 191 -16.19 -1.87 -1.97
C TYR A 191 -15.38 -1.33 -3.17
N SER A 192 -15.76 -0.19 -3.71
CA SER A 192 -14.88 0.65 -4.55
C SER A 192 -14.48 1.89 -3.76
N VAL A 193 -13.18 2.10 -3.56
CA VAL A 193 -12.62 3.22 -2.80
C VAL A 193 -11.61 3.96 -3.66
N ASN A 194 -12.06 5.05 -4.27
CA ASN A 194 -11.22 5.94 -5.07
C ASN A 194 -10.59 7.03 -4.20
N ILE A 195 -9.27 7.18 -4.24
CA ILE A 195 -8.50 8.26 -3.60
C ILE A 195 -7.87 9.14 -4.71
N PRO A 196 -8.62 10.14 -5.19
CA PRO A 196 -8.24 10.93 -6.35
C PRO A 196 -7.40 12.13 -5.94
N TRP A 197 -6.29 12.34 -6.62
CA TRP A 197 -5.49 13.54 -6.48
C TRP A 197 -5.85 14.58 -7.53
N ASN A 198 -6.47 15.67 -7.07
CA ASN A 198 -6.87 16.83 -7.88
C ASN A 198 -5.87 17.99 -7.77
N HIS A 199 -4.58 17.65 -7.69
CA HIS A 199 -3.48 18.60 -7.55
C HIS A 199 -2.20 18.04 -8.17
N SER A 200 -1.41 18.91 -8.78
CA SER A 200 -0.08 18.58 -9.28
C SER A 200 0.92 18.40 -8.13
N ASN A 201 2.10 17.84 -8.38
CA ASN A 201 3.17 17.78 -7.37
C ASN A 201 2.78 17.01 -6.09
N ILE A 202 2.12 15.86 -6.26
CA ILE A 202 1.91 14.88 -5.18
C ILE A 202 3.22 14.15 -4.92
N GLY A 203 3.55 13.97 -3.64
CA GLY A 203 4.75 13.27 -3.19
C GLY A 203 4.44 12.29 -2.07
N ASP A 204 5.49 11.84 -1.41
CA ASP A 204 5.45 10.75 -0.43
C ASP A 204 4.43 10.96 0.70
N GLU A 205 4.35 12.18 1.25
CA GLU A 205 3.49 12.48 2.41
C GLU A 205 2.00 12.28 2.09
N ALA A 206 1.59 12.52 0.85
CA ALA A 206 0.19 12.34 0.44
C ALA A 206 -0.19 10.87 0.38
N TYR A 207 0.68 10.02 -0.21
CA TYR A 207 0.49 8.57 -0.26
C TYR A 207 0.50 7.98 1.15
N ARG A 208 1.43 8.40 2.02
CA ARG A 208 1.48 7.96 3.42
C ARG A 208 0.24 8.39 4.20
N ALA A 209 -0.27 9.59 3.98
CA ALA A 209 -1.50 10.05 4.61
C ALA A 209 -2.72 9.25 4.12
N ALA A 210 -2.84 9.00 2.81
CA ALA A 210 -3.88 8.14 2.26
C ALA A 210 -3.84 6.74 2.87
N PHE A 211 -2.65 6.14 3.00
CA PHE A 211 -2.49 4.83 3.62
C PHE A 211 -2.91 4.82 5.08
N ALA A 212 -2.40 5.76 5.88
CA ALA A 212 -2.68 5.81 7.32
C ALA A 212 -4.14 6.15 7.65
N LYS A 213 -4.79 6.96 6.81
CA LYS A 213 -6.11 7.54 7.09
C LYS A 213 -7.26 6.87 6.34
N ILE A 214 -7.00 6.17 5.24
CA ILE A 214 -8.02 5.50 4.42
C ILE A 214 -7.67 4.02 4.17
N VAL A 215 -6.56 3.75 3.47
CA VAL A 215 -6.29 2.40 2.92
C VAL A 215 -6.17 1.37 4.03
N MET A 216 -5.25 1.55 4.98
CA MET A 216 -5.03 0.59 6.06
C MET A 216 -6.25 0.45 6.96
N PRO A 217 -6.91 1.53 7.43
CA PRO A 217 -8.16 1.40 8.19
C PRO A 217 -9.21 0.51 7.53
N ILE A 218 -9.53 0.78 6.25
CA ILE A 218 -10.54 0.02 5.51
C ILE A 218 -10.06 -1.42 5.30
N ALA A 219 -8.81 -1.62 4.87
CA ALA A 219 -8.26 -2.94 4.58
C ALA A 219 -8.27 -3.85 5.82
N TYR A 220 -8.01 -3.27 6.99
CA TYR A 220 -8.04 -3.97 8.25
C TYR A 220 -9.45 -4.34 8.70
N GLU A 221 -10.42 -3.41 8.60
CA GLU A 221 -11.83 -3.72 8.85
C GLU A 221 -12.38 -4.77 7.86
N PHE A 222 -11.95 -4.73 6.60
CA PHE A 222 -12.31 -5.71 5.58
C PHE A 222 -11.71 -7.09 5.84
N ASN A 223 -10.54 -7.16 6.49
CA ASN A 223 -9.84 -8.39 6.85
C ASN A 223 -9.69 -9.37 5.66
N PRO A 224 -8.95 -8.99 4.59
CA PRO A 224 -8.82 -9.79 3.37
C PRO A 224 -8.10 -11.12 3.62
N GLU A 225 -8.40 -12.10 2.78
CA GLU A 225 -7.78 -13.42 2.77
C GLU A 225 -6.61 -13.52 1.78
N LEU A 226 -6.56 -12.58 0.81
CA LEU A 226 -5.50 -12.37 -0.17
C LEU A 226 -5.42 -10.87 -0.51
N VAL A 227 -4.21 -10.35 -0.67
CA VAL A 227 -3.95 -8.99 -1.18
C VAL A 227 -3.29 -9.09 -2.56
N LEU A 228 -3.90 -8.46 -3.56
CA LEU A 228 -3.31 -8.26 -4.87
C LEU A 228 -2.96 -6.78 -5.02
N ILE A 229 -1.73 -6.48 -5.46
CA ILE A 229 -1.28 -5.11 -5.68
C ILE A 229 -1.11 -4.89 -7.17
N SER A 230 -1.92 -4.01 -7.75
CA SER A 230 -1.66 -3.40 -9.06
C SER A 230 -0.49 -2.44 -8.88
N SER A 231 0.72 -2.97 -9.11
CA SER A 231 1.98 -2.37 -8.70
C SER A 231 2.61 -1.57 -9.84
N GLY A 232 1.94 -0.48 -10.23
CA GLY A 232 2.49 0.53 -11.14
C GLY A 232 3.51 1.43 -10.45
N PHE A 233 4.51 1.92 -11.20
CA PHE A 233 5.56 2.79 -10.64
C PHE A 233 5.66 4.14 -11.33
N ASP A 234 4.62 4.55 -12.03
CA ASP A 234 4.52 5.82 -12.75
C ASP A 234 4.14 7.03 -11.87
N ALA A 235 3.75 6.80 -10.61
CA ALA A 235 3.73 7.87 -9.60
C ALA A 235 5.13 8.25 -9.09
N ALA A 236 6.16 7.48 -9.46
CA ALA A 236 7.51 7.67 -8.96
C ALA A 236 8.19 8.93 -9.54
N VAL A 237 9.14 9.47 -8.77
CA VAL A 237 9.97 10.61 -9.21
C VAL A 237 10.57 10.33 -10.60
N GLY A 238 10.37 11.27 -11.52
CA GLY A 238 10.98 11.23 -12.85
C GLY A 238 10.21 10.40 -13.88
N ASP A 239 9.06 9.83 -13.53
CA ASP A 239 8.17 9.23 -14.52
C ASP A 239 7.62 10.30 -15.49
N PRO A 240 7.64 10.06 -16.81
CA PRO A 240 7.22 11.04 -17.80
C PRO A 240 5.70 11.21 -17.94
N LEU A 241 4.87 10.29 -17.38
CA LEU A 241 3.42 10.33 -17.51
C LEU A 241 2.74 10.77 -16.20
N GLY A 242 3.14 10.19 -15.07
CA GLY A 242 2.49 10.49 -13.79
C GLY A 242 2.83 11.88 -13.23
N GLU A 243 4.07 12.36 -13.45
CA GLU A 243 4.60 13.65 -12.99
C GLU A 243 4.50 13.89 -11.47
N TYR A 244 4.43 12.80 -10.70
CA TYR A 244 4.47 12.81 -9.25
C TYR A 244 5.90 12.60 -8.73
N LYS A 245 6.05 12.72 -7.41
CA LYS A 245 7.34 12.72 -6.72
C LYS A 245 7.38 11.68 -5.60
N VAL A 246 6.82 10.50 -5.85
CA VAL A 246 6.85 9.40 -4.89
C VAL A 246 8.20 8.69 -5.00
N CYS A 247 8.89 8.52 -3.88
CA CYS A 247 10.16 7.83 -3.80
C CYS A 247 9.95 6.32 -3.65
N ALA A 248 10.94 5.53 -4.05
CA ALA A 248 10.94 4.07 -3.91
C ALA A 248 10.69 3.62 -2.45
N ASP A 249 11.21 4.37 -1.47
CA ASP A 249 11.02 4.10 -0.05
C ASP A 249 9.55 4.17 0.39
N THR A 250 8.73 4.99 -0.29
CA THR A 250 7.29 5.05 -0.01
C THR A 250 6.57 3.81 -0.54
N PHE A 251 6.92 3.30 -1.73
CA PHE A 251 6.41 2.02 -2.21
C PHE A 251 6.82 0.86 -1.29
N ALA A 252 8.06 0.87 -0.79
CA ALA A 252 8.52 -0.07 0.22
C ALA A 252 7.69 0.02 1.52
N LEU A 253 7.48 1.22 2.06
CA LEU A 253 6.68 1.43 3.28
C LEU A 253 5.23 0.96 3.09
N MET A 254 4.61 1.31 1.96
CA MET A 254 3.25 0.87 1.62
C MET A 254 3.17 -0.66 1.56
N THR A 255 4.15 -1.31 0.92
CA THR A 255 4.26 -2.77 0.88
C THR A 255 4.38 -3.37 2.28
N TYR A 256 5.23 -2.79 3.13
CA TYR A 256 5.44 -3.26 4.50
C TYR A 256 4.16 -3.21 5.32
N GLN A 257 3.38 -2.13 5.20
CA GLN A 257 2.10 -2.01 5.89
C GLN A 257 1.11 -3.08 5.43
N LEU A 258 1.12 -3.42 4.14
CA LEU A 258 0.23 -4.45 3.59
C LEU A 258 0.61 -5.85 4.06
N LEU A 259 1.89 -6.15 4.35
CA LEU A 259 2.34 -7.47 4.84
C LEU A 259 1.61 -7.92 6.12
N GLY A 260 1.06 -6.98 6.90
CA GLY A 260 0.22 -7.26 8.07
C GLY A 260 -1.16 -7.87 7.75
N LEU A 261 -1.61 -7.80 6.50
CA LEU A 261 -2.91 -8.27 6.04
C LEU A 261 -2.83 -9.69 5.47
N ALA A 262 -3.96 -10.40 5.45
CA ALA A 262 -4.10 -11.72 4.83
C ALA A 262 -3.06 -12.77 5.30
N GLY A 263 -2.48 -12.58 6.49
CA GLY A 263 -1.35 -13.37 6.97
C GLY A 263 -0.17 -13.35 6.00
N GLY A 264 0.16 -12.20 5.40
CA GLY A 264 1.29 -12.06 4.46
C GLY A 264 1.05 -12.60 3.06
N ARG A 265 -0.17 -13.07 2.73
CA ARG A 265 -0.52 -13.56 1.39
C ARG A 265 -0.73 -12.40 0.42
N ILE A 266 0.40 -11.91 -0.11
CA ILE A 266 0.48 -10.76 -0.99
C ILE A 266 1.05 -11.16 -2.34
N ILE A 267 0.43 -10.65 -3.40
CA ILE A 267 0.94 -10.76 -4.76
C ILE A 267 1.03 -9.37 -5.36
N ALA A 268 2.26 -8.87 -5.57
CA ALA A 268 2.50 -7.68 -6.35
C ALA A 268 2.53 -8.03 -7.85
N VAL A 269 1.86 -7.23 -8.67
CA VAL A 269 1.74 -7.45 -10.11
C VAL A 269 2.15 -6.18 -10.83
N LEU A 270 3.20 -6.25 -11.66
CA LEU A 270 3.70 -5.07 -12.35
C LEU A 270 2.65 -4.51 -13.34
N GLU A 271 2.35 -3.21 -13.21
CA GLU A 271 1.46 -2.45 -14.11
C GLU A 271 2.28 -1.40 -14.89
N GLY A 272 2.02 -0.09 -14.69
CA GLY A 272 2.74 1.03 -15.32
C GLY A 272 4.12 1.33 -14.72
N GLY A 273 4.74 2.41 -15.20
CA GLY A 273 6.11 2.82 -14.88
C GLY A 273 6.99 2.92 -16.12
N TYR A 274 7.30 4.15 -16.52
CA TYR A 274 7.86 4.47 -17.84
C TYR A 274 9.22 5.16 -17.77
N ASN A 275 9.64 5.62 -16.58
CA ASN A 275 11.05 5.82 -16.29
C ASN A 275 11.71 4.51 -15.87
N LEU A 276 12.61 3.97 -16.72
CA LEU A 276 13.25 2.68 -16.49
C LEU A 276 14.01 2.60 -15.16
N ALA A 277 14.73 3.67 -14.79
CA ALA A 277 15.52 3.70 -13.56
C ALA A 277 14.61 3.76 -12.33
N SER A 278 13.62 4.66 -12.33
CA SER A 278 12.67 4.80 -11.22
C SER A 278 11.82 3.54 -11.04
N THR A 279 11.34 2.95 -12.13
CA THR A 279 10.56 1.70 -12.11
C THR A 279 11.37 0.55 -11.52
N ALA A 280 12.63 0.40 -11.97
CA ALA A 280 13.51 -0.65 -11.46
C ALA A 280 13.86 -0.46 -9.98
N GLU A 281 14.12 0.78 -9.55
CA GLU A 281 14.38 1.14 -8.15
C GLU A 281 13.18 0.82 -7.26
N CYS A 282 11.99 1.26 -7.64
CA CYS A 282 10.76 1.05 -6.86
C CYS A 282 10.39 -0.44 -6.80
N ALA A 283 10.46 -1.15 -7.93
CA ALA A 283 10.24 -2.60 -7.96
C ALA A 283 11.23 -3.35 -7.04
N ALA A 284 12.50 -2.92 -7.01
CA ALA A 284 13.49 -3.52 -6.14
C ALA A 284 13.25 -3.20 -4.66
N ALA A 285 12.75 -2.01 -4.33
CA ALA A 285 12.39 -1.64 -2.97
C ALA A 285 11.18 -2.44 -2.45
N VAL A 286 10.15 -2.62 -3.29
CA VAL A 286 9.00 -3.50 -3.01
C VAL A 286 9.46 -4.95 -2.80
N CYS A 287 10.24 -5.49 -3.73
CA CYS A 287 10.76 -6.86 -3.64
C CYS A 287 11.61 -7.07 -2.38
N GLN A 288 12.44 -6.11 -2.01
CA GLN A 288 13.26 -6.17 -0.79
C GLN A 288 12.39 -6.33 0.46
N VAL A 289 11.34 -5.52 0.61
CA VAL A 289 10.39 -5.62 1.73
C VAL A 289 9.67 -6.96 1.75
N MET A 290 9.26 -7.46 0.58
CA MET A 290 8.59 -8.76 0.48
C MET A 290 9.50 -9.93 0.88
N VAL A 291 10.81 -9.81 0.67
CA VAL A 291 11.80 -10.86 0.97
C VAL A 291 12.15 -10.95 2.45
N ASP A 292 12.38 -9.82 3.12
CA ASP A 292 12.90 -9.83 4.49
C ASP A 292 12.25 -8.81 5.43
N GLY A 293 11.15 -8.18 5.00
CA GLY A 293 10.46 -7.15 5.78
C GLY A 293 11.28 -5.88 5.96
N SER A 294 12.48 -5.78 5.37
CA SER A 294 13.35 -4.64 5.58
C SER A 294 12.87 -3.43 4.79
N ILE A 295 12.57 -2.36 5.53
CA ILE A 295 12.50 -1.04 4.95
C ILE A 295 13.91 -0.46 5.09
N ARG A 296 14.53 -0.07 3.97
CA ARG A 296 15.78 0.71 4.03
C ARG A 296 15.53 1.91 4.90
N ASN A 297 16.42 2.15 5.89
CA ASN A 297 16.39 3.28 6.81
C ASN A 297 15.66 4.43 6.16
N ALA A 298 14.38 4.54 6.49
CA ALA A 298 13.53 5.53 5.91
C ALA A 298 13.93 6.81 6.65
N ILE A 299 15.09 7.37 6.24
CA ILE A 299 15.33 8.79 6.04
C ILE A 299 15.71 9.68 7.28
N LYS A 300 16.70 10.60 7.11
CA LYS A 300 17.06 11.75 8.00
C LYS A 300 16.25 13.03 7.70
N PRO A 301 15.75 13.78 8.70
CA PRO A 301 14.92 14.98 8.52
C PRO A 301 15.62 16.08 7.73
N ASN A 302 15.02 16.61 6.66
CA ASN A 302 15.42 17.91 6.11
C ASN A 302 14.36 18.96 6.43
N ASP A 303 14.83 20.00 7.11
CA ASP A 303 14.23 21.30 7.29
C ASP A 303 12.70 21.28 7.50
N ALA A 304 12.30 21.00 8.75
CA ALA A 304 11.37 21.96 9.35
C ALA A 304 11.91 23.32 8.93
N GLY A 305 11.14 24.13 8.19
CA GLY A 305 11.59 25.47 7.84
C GLY A 305 12.20 26.10 9.09
N GLU A 306 13.22 26.94 8.96
CA GLU A 306 14.03 27.48 10.08
C GLU A 306 13.22 28.02 11.30
N ASP A 307 11.88 28.05 11.21
CA ASP A 307 10.88 28.33 12.25
C ASP A 307 10.28 27.12 13.02
N GLY A 308 10.62 25.86 12.73
CA GLY A 308 10.06 24.68 13.43
C GLY A 308 8.62 24.30 13.06
N SER A 309 8.10 24.76 11.91
CA SER A 309 6.76 24.38 11.45
C SER A 309 6.73 22.94 10.90
N GLN A 310 5.83 22.10 11.45
CA GLN A 310 5.52 20.78 10.89
C GLN A 310 5.15 20.90 9.42
N LEU A 311 5.72 20.04 8.56
CA LEU A 311 5.40 19.97 7.13
C LEU A 311 3.88 19.79 6.95
N ARG A 312 3.18 20.86 6.55
CA ARG A 312 1.74 20.83 6.35
C ARG A 312 1.44 20.31 4.96
N LEU A 313 0.80 19.14 4.88
CA LEU A 313 0.23 18.63 3.64
C LEU A 313 -0.66 19.70 2.97
N PRO A 314 -0.62 19.84 1.63
CA PRO A 314 -1.47 20.79 0.92
C PRO A 314 -2.94 20.56 1.24
N ARG A 315 -3.72 21.65 1.36
CA ARG A 315 -5.16 21.59 1.68
C ARG A 315 -5.92 20.64 0.74
N ARG A 316 -5.57 20.60 -0.54
CA ARG A 316 -6.21 19.74 -1.56
C ARG A 316 -5.98 18.25 -1.33
N VAL A 317 -4.84 17.85 -0.75
CA VAL A 317 -4.60 16.47 -0.32
C VAL A 317 -5.59 16.09 0.78
N TRP A 318 -5.72 16.95 1.80
CA TRP A 318 -6.67 16.75 2.88
C TRP A 318 -8.14 16.82 2.44
N ASP A 319 -8.47 17.66 1.46
CA ASP A 319 -9.82 17.73 0.91
C ASP A 319 -10.20 16.42 0.21
N SER A 320 -9.26 15.81 -0.52
CA SER A 320 -9.47 14.50 -1.16
C SER A 320 -9.64 13.40 -0.10
N ILE A 321 -8.72 13.30 0.87
CA ILE A 321 -8.82 12.33 1.98
C ILE A 321 -10.14 12.51 2.76
N ARG A 322 -10.55 13.74 3.02
CA ARG A 322 -11.83 14.04 3.70
C ARG A 322 -13.01 13.61 2.85
N GLY A 323 -13.01 13.90 1.55
CA GLY A 323 -14.05 13.47 0.62
C GLY A 323 -14.24 11.96 0.65
N VAL A 324 -13.13 11.20 0.58
CA VAL A 324 -13.16 9.74 0.71
C VAL A 324 -13.71 9.31 2.06
N ALA A 325 -13.19 9.84 3.16
CA ALA A 325 -13.63 9.45 4.50
C ALA A 325 -15.13 9.70 4.70
N THR A 326 -15.61 10.89 4.32
CA THR A 326 -17.04 11.25 4.39
C THR A 326 -17.90 10.35 3.52
N MET A 327 -17.41 9.91 2.36
CA MET A 327 -18.20 9.01 1.52
C MET A 327 -18.19 7.56 1.94
N GLN A 328 -17.12 7.14 2.58
CA GLN A 328 -16.93 5.76 2.98
C GLN A 328 -17.39 5.48 4.43
N GLU A 329 -17.58 6.48 5.30
CA GLU A 329 -18.01 6.27 6.70
C GLU A 329 -19.39 5.61 6.88
N GLN A 330 -20.24 5.71 5.86
CA GLN A 330 -21.52 5.01 5.81
C GLN A 330 -21.36 3.49 5.61
N TYR A 331 -20.22 3.05 5.07
CA TYR A 331 -19.93 1.64 4.78
C TYR A 331 -18.87 1.06 5.74
N TRP A 332 -17.92 1.89 6.19
CA TRP A 332 -16.78 1.48 6.99
C TRP A 332 -16.79 2.16 8.36
N HIS A 333 -16.88 1.35 9.42
CA HIS A 333 -16.94 1.82 10.81
C HIS A 333 -15.67 2.58 11.21
N CYS A 334 -14.51 2.17 10.72
CA CYS A 334 -13.20 2.75 11.00
C CYS A 334 -13.06 4.21 10.56
N LEU A 335 -13.98 4.69 9.71
CA LEU A 335 -14.01 6.06 9.20
C LEU A 335 -15.06 6.95 9.87
N ARG A 336 -15.93 6.40 10.72
CA ARG A 336 -16.97 7.18 11.40
C ARG A 336 -16.35 8.17 12.37
N GLY A 337 -16.73 9.44 12.24
CA GLY A 337 -16.18 10.51 13.08
C GLY A 337 -14.73 10.84 12.74
N PHE A 338 -14.26 10.49 11.54
CA PHE A 338 -12.94 10.87 11.05
C PHE A 338 -12.72 12.38 11.17
N GLN A 339 -11.79 12.76 12.04
CA GLN A 339 -11.36 14.15 12.17
C GLN A 339 -10.04 14.34 11.44
N VAL A 340 -10.04 15.21 10.44
CA VAL A 340 -8.79 15.81 9.95
C VAL A 340 -8.34 16.79 11.02
N PRO A 341 -7.05 16.84 11.40
CA PRO A 341 -6.52 17.91 12.23
C PRO A 341 -6.95 19.24 11.60
N LEU A 342 -7.89 19.95 12.24
CA LEU A 342 -8.25 21.30 11.83
C LEU A 342 -6.96 22.09 11.85
N ALA A 343 -6.52 22.59 10.70
CA ALA A 343 -5.28 23.33 10.53
C ALA A 343 -4.94 24.09 11.82
N VAL A 344 -3.80 23.73 12.46
CA VAL A 344 -3.40 24.28 13.76
C VAL A 344 -3.61 25.78 13.73
N ARG A 345 -4.64 26.24 14.46
CA ARG A 345 -4.90 27.66 14.65
C ARG A 345 -3.66 28.21 15.33
N ARG A 346 -3.24 29.39 14.88
CA ARG A 346 -2.01 30.10 15.25
C ARG A 346 -1.87 30.44 16.75
N GLU A 347 -2.74 29.95 17.64
CA GLU A 347 -2.93 30.49 18.99
C GLU A 347 -2.56 29.54 20.14
N GLN A 348 -2.06 28.33 19.90
CA GLN A 348 -1.69 27.39 20.98
C GLN A 348 -0.19 27.15 21.20
N CYS A 349 0.70 27.98 20.62
CA CYS A 349 2.08 28.06 21.09
C CYS A 349 2.24 29.22 22.09
N LYS A 350 1.76 29.02 23.31
CA LYS A 350 2.23 29.75 24.49
C LYS A 350 2.53 28.75 25.58
N PHE A 351 3.72 28.15 25.56
CA PHE A 351 4.35 27.65 26.77
C PHE A 351 5.86 27.93 26.74
N VAL A 352 6.18 28.99 27.50
CA VAL A 352 7.34 29.20 28.38
C VAL A 352 8.71 28.80 27.86
N TRP A 353 9.44 29.81 27.34
CA TRP A 353 10.90 29.83 27.38
C TRP A 353 11.30 30.79 28.50
N GLU A 354 11.60 30.25 29.69
CA GLU A 354 12.33 30.98 30.71
C GLU A 354 13.82 30.67 30.57
N GLY A 355 14.57 31.71 30.21
CA GLY A 355 15.96 31.88 30.61
C GLY A 355 17.00 31.05 29.86
N LEU A 356 17.63 31.67 28.86
CA LEU A 356 19.02 32.13 28.98
C LEU A 356 19.37 33.04 27.79
N THR A 357 19.83 34.23 28.14
CA THR A 357 20.12 35.38 27.29
C THR A 357 21.48 35.26 26.59
N THR A 358 21.50 35.63 25.30
CA THR A 358 22.57 36.34 24.55
C THR A 358 24.04 35.89 24.69
N THR A 359 24.74 35.63 23.58
CA THR A 359 25.53 36.64 22.83
C THR A 359 26.37 35.98 21.70
N THR A 360 26.47 36.70 20.58
CA THR A 360 27.61 36.85 19.64
C THR A 360 27.59 36.18 18.26
N GLN A 361 27.74 37.06 17.28
CA GLN A 361 27.81 36.92 15.82
C GLN A 361 29.20 36.45 15.31
N GLN A 362 29.19 35.90 14.08
CA GLN A 362 30.14 36.07 12.96
C GLN A 362 31.66 35.78 13.17
N THR A 363 32.23 34.89 12.33
CA THR A 363 33.36 35.20 11.39
C THR A 363 33.81 34.03 10.48
N MET A 364 33.87 34.36 9.17
CA MET A 364 34.80 34.02 8.06
C MET A 364 35.63 32.70 7.94
N LEU A 365 35.40 32.03 6.79
CA LEU A 365 36.30 31.53 5.71
C LEU A 365 37.82 31.21 5.93
N GLN A 366 38.20 30.05 5.36
CA GLN A 366 39.38 29.66 4.55
C GLN A 366 40.40 28.59 5.05
N GLU A 367 40.54 27.57 4.19
CA GLU A 367 41.69 26.68 3.83
C GLU A 367 42.25 25.61 4.80
N GLY A 368 42.41 24.38 4.27
CA GLY A 368 43.32 23.37 4.85
C GLY A 368 42.98 21.90 4.54
N THR A 369 43.75 21.30 3.63
CA THR A 369 43.71 19.92 3.08
C THR A 369 43.99 18.77 4.07
N GLY A 370 43.39 17.58 3.86
CA GLY A 370 44.03 16.28 4.19
C GLY A 370 43.17 15.14 4.77
N THR A 371 42.67 14.25 3.91
CA THR A 371 42.40 12.80 4.10
C THR A 371 41.59 12.30 5.30
N SER A 372 40.41 11.71 5.05
CA SER A 372 40.12 10.27 5.28
C SER A 372 38.65 9.95 4.93
N ALA A 373 38.39 8.70 4.62
CA ALA A 373 37.11 8.15 4.17
C ALA A 373 35.97 8.41 5.17
N GLN A 374 34.87 9.00 4.70
CA GLN A 374 33.47 8.83 5.17
C GLN A 374 32.60 9.88 4.45
N GLU A 375 32.26 9.61 3.19
CA GLU A 375 31.39 10.49 2.41
C GLU A 375 29.90 10.19 2.70
N LEU A 376 29.27 11.17 3.34
CA LEU A 376 27.99 11.78 2.94
C LEU A 376 26.76 10.85 2.90
N THR A 377 26.05 10.79 4.03
CA THR A 377 24.70 10.21 4.14
C THR A 377 23.74 11.23 4.76
N GLU A 378 22.89 11.86 3.95
CA GLU A 378 21.80 12.81 4.30
C GLU A 378 20.90 12.97 3.05
N GLY A 379 19.57 13.04 3.06
CA GLY A 379 18.49 13.17 4.04
C GLY A 379 17.18 13.25 3.23
N LEU A 380 16.02 12.95 3.83
CA LEU A 380 14.73 12.65 3.16
C LEU A 380 13.55 13.00 4.21
N ILE A 381 12.20 12.73 4.05
CA ILE A 381 11.25 12.46 5.22
C ILE A 381 10.20 11.31 4.99
N PRO A 382 9.87 10.40 5.97
CA PRO A 382 8.71 9.49 6.09
C PRO A 382 7.83 9.60 7.36
N VAL A 383 6.69 8.90 7.36
CA VAL A 383 6.01 8.50 8.60
C VAL A 383 6.89 7.45 9.28
N VAL A 384 7.90 7.93 9.99
CA VAL A 384 8.85 7.16 10.81
C VAL A 384 8.13 6.79 12.09
N PRO A 385 8.09 5.50 12.47
CA PRO A 385 7.69 5.14 13.82
C PRO A 385 8.58 5.92 14.77
N LEU A 386 7.99 6.67 15.70
CA LEU A 386 8.75 7.44 16.66
C LEU A 386 9.76 6.52 17.34
N THR A 387 11.04 6.88 17.25
CA THR A 387 12.09 6.15 17.96
C THR A 387 12.06 6.44 19.45
N THR A 388 11.40 7.54 19.85
CA THR A 388 11.13 7.89 21.23
C THR A 388 9.82 8.66 21.34
N CYS A 389 9.09 8.46 22.44
CA CYS A 389 8.01 9.35 22.85
C CYS A 389 7.90 9.35 24.38
N PRO A 390 7.33 10.41 24.99
CA PRO A 390 7.17 10.49 26.46
C PRO A 390 6.41 9.29 27.06
N HIS A 391 5.54 8.68 26.25
CA HIS A 391 4.67 7.58 26.64
C HIS A 391 5.38 6.22 26.72
N LEU A 392 6.62 6.10 26.25
CA LEU A 392 7.43 4.87 26.45
C LEU A 392 7.59 4.53 27.93
N THR A 393 7.60 5.53 28.81
CA THR A 393 7.69 5.34 30.26
C THR A 393 6.45 4.69 30.88
N GLN A 394 5.36 4.57 30.12
CA GLN A 394 4.09 4.00 30.56
C GLN A 394 3.95 2.51 30.20
N THR A 395 4.90 1.94 29.47
CA THR A 395 4.94 0.50 29.22
C THR A 395 5.44 -0.24 30.45
N THR A 396 4.90 -1.42 30.69
CA THR A 396 5.29 -2.29 31.80
C THR A 396 6.02 -3.53 31.27
N GLU A 397 6.75 -4.22 32.14
CA GLU A 397 7.45 -5.46 31.79
C GLU A 397 6.49 -6.53 31.26
N VAL A 398 6.98 -7.37 30.35
CA VAL A 398 6.19 -8.47 29.78
C VAL A 398 5.82 -9.45 30.90
N PRO A 399 4.55 -9.87 31.03
CA PRO A 399 4.14 -10.82 32.06
C PRO A 399 4.90 -12.14 31.95
N GLU A 400 5.11 -12.84 33.07
CA GLU A 400 5.76 -14.17 33.07
C GLU A 400 5.03 -15.19 32.18
N ALA A 401 3.71 -15.04 32.02
CA ALA A 401 2.89 -15.87 31.13
C ALA A 401 3.13 -15.59 29.64
N GLY A 402 3.89 -14.55 29.28
CA GLY A 402 4.13 -14.11 27.92
C GLY A 402 2.96 -13.31 27.33
N ILE A 403 2.93 -13.23 26.00
CA ILE A 403 1.85 -12.62 25.22
C ILE A 403 1.24 -13.71 24.35
N ASP A 404 -0.06 -13.93 24.44
CA ASP A 404 -0.78 -14.82 23.53
C ASP A 404 -1.10 -14.09 22.22
N ALA A 405 -0.38 -14.42 21.15
CA ALA A 405 -0.57 -13.84 19.83
C ALA A 405 -1.89 -14.27 19.15
N HIS A 406 -2.59 -15.25 19.72
CA HIS A 406 -3.89 -15.74 19.26
C HIS A 406 -5.06 -15.26 20.13
N SER A 407 -4.80 -14.35 21.06
CA SER A 407 -5.85 -13.72 21.88
C SER A 407 -6.90 -13.01 21.02
N VAL A 408 -8.12 -12.96 21.55
CA VAL A 408 -9.25 -12.22 20.94
C VAL A 408 -9.57 -11.00 21.79
N CYS A 409 -10.39 -10.09 21.28
CA CYS A 409 -10.82 -8.92 22.05
C CYS A 409 -11.59 -9.32 23.31
N ASP A 410 -11.13 -8.87 24.47
CA ASP A 410 -11.78 -9.10 25.78
C ASP A 410 -13.19 -8.50 25.90
N VAL A 411 -13.59 -7.62 24.96
CA VAL A 411 -14.88 -6.90 24.99
C VAL A 411 -15.90 -7.50 24.03
N CYS A 412 -15.53 -7.69 22.76
CA CYS A 412 -16.44 -8.19 21.72
C CYS A 412 -16.11 -9.59 21.20
N ASN A 413 -15.04 -10.23 21.71
CA ASN A 413 -14.58 -11.54 21.29
C ASN A 413 -14.19 -11.62 19.79
N GLU A 414 -13.88 -10.47 19.17
CA GLU A 414 -13.38 -10.38 17.80
C GLU A 414 -11.93 -10.85 17.73
N ALA A 415 -11.62 -11.70 16.76
CA ALA A 415 -10.31 -12.27 16.52
C ALA A 415 -9.50 -11.51 15.46
N ALA A 416 -10.15 -10.63 14.68
CA ALA A 416 -9.49 -9.75 13.73
C ALA A 416 -8.70 -8.65 14.45
N GLU A 417 -7.43 -8.50 14.09
CA GLU A 417 -6.48 -7.55 14.68
C GLU A 417 -6.57 -7.42 16.21
N PRO A 418 -6.13 -8.44 16.95
CA PRO A 418 -6.02 -8.29 18.39
C PRO A 418 -4.80 -7.41 18.69
N TRP A 419 -5.02 -6.40 19.52
CA TRP A 419 -4.03 -5.45 19.98
C TRP A 419 -3.90 -5.57 21.49
N VAL A 420 -2.67 -5.70 21.98
CA VAL A 420 -2.38 -5.88 23.40
C VAL A 420 -1.89 -4.56 23.97
N CYS A 421 -2.54 -4.08 25.03
CA CYS A 421 -2.09 -2.89 25.76
C CYS A 421 -0.71 -3.15 26.38
N LEU A 422 0.27 -2.29 26.14
CA LEU A 422 1.63 -2.46 26.69
C LEU A 422 1.78 -2.00 28.15
N THR A 423 0.68 -1.63 28.80
CA THR A 423 0.65 -1.26 30.23
C THR A 423 -0.04 -2.34 31.08
N CYS A 424 -1.14 -2.94 30.59
CA CYS A 424 -1.91 -3.93 31.34
C CYS A 424 -2.07 -5.29 30.65
N TYR A 425 -1.55 -5.45 29.44
CA TYR A 425 -1.56 -6.67 28.64
C TYR A 425 -2.94 -7.27 28.33
N LYS A 426 -4.02 -6.49 28.50
CA LYS A 426 -5.36 -6.85 28.01
C LYS A 426 -5.42 -6.78 26.48
N ALA A 427 -6.18 -7.70 25.90
CA ALA A 427 -6.35 -7.80 24.46
C ALA A 427 -7.64 -7.07 24.04
N HIS A 428 -7.52 -6.16 23.10
CA HIS A 428 -8.63 -5.44 22.51
C HIS A 428 -8.56 -5.52 21.00
N CYS A 429 -9.69 -5.53 20.31
CA CYS A 429 -9.67 -5.40 18.86
C CYS A 429 -9.09 -4.03 18.48
N GLY A 430 -8.35 -4.03 17.37
CA GLY A 430 -7.53 -2.91 16.93
C GLY A 430 -8.33 -1.63 16.74
N ARG A 431 -7.62 -0.51 16.57
CA ARG A 431 -8.26 0.80 16.42
C ARG A 431 -9.23 0.89 15.24
N TYR A 432 -9.05 0.02 14.25
CA TYR A 432 -9.88 -0.06 13.04
C TYR A 432 -10.94 -1.17 13.12
N VAL A 433 -10.83 -2.07 14.09
CA VAL A 433 -11.78 -3.17 14.31
C VAL A 433 -12.56 -2.88 15.58
N HIS A 434 -13.77 -2.30 15.47
CA HIS A 434 -14.63 -1.82 16.57
C HIS A 434 -14.01 -0.80 17.56
N GLY A 435 -12.70 -0.55 17.52
CA GLY A 435 -12.03 0.52 18.27
C GLY A 435 -11.89 0.29 19.77
N HIS A 436 -12.02 -0.94 20.29
CA HIS A 436 -11.93 -1.17 21.75
C HIS A 436 -10.56 -0.83 22.32
N ALA A 437 -9.47 -0.97 21.55
CA ALA A 437 -8.15 -0.56 22.00
C ALA A 437 -8.04 0.97 22.17
N VAL A 438 -8.75 1.73 21.32
CA VAL A 438 -8.89 3.20 21.45
C VAL A 438 -9.77 3.54 22.64
N ALA A 439 -10.94 2.90 22.77
CA ALA A 439 -11.85 3.11 23.90
C ALA A 439 -11.18 2.82 25.23
N HIS A 440 -10.33 1.79 25.27
CA HIS A 440 -9.52 1.45 26.43
C HIS A 440 -8.54 2.58 26.82
N HIS A 441 -7.79 3.12 25.85
CA HIS A 441 -6.93 4.28 26.07
C HIS A 441 -7.72 5.52 26.52
N LEU A 442 -8.88 5.79 25.91
CA LEU A 442 -9.72 6.94 26.28
C LEU A 442 -10.28 6.81 27.71
N ALA A 443 -10.55 5.59 28.17
CA ALA A 443 -10.98 5.33 29.54
C ALA A 443 -9.82 5.46 30.55
N GLU A 444 -8.62 5.01 30.17
CA GLU A 444 -7.40 5.03 31.01
C GLU A 444 -6.24 5.69 30.24
N PRO A 445 -6.08 7.02 30.28
CA PRO A 445 -5.09 7.74 29.44
C PRO A 445 -3.62 7.37 29.69
N SER A 446 -3.30 6.73 30.83
CA SER A 446 -1.98 6.17 31.12
C SER A 446 -1.67 4.90 30.31
N HIS A 447 -2.66 4.30 29.65
CA HIS A 447 -2.51 3.15 28.77
C HIS A 447 -2.30 3.65 27.34
N ALA A 448 -1.19 4.33 27.10
CA ALA A 448 -0.98 5.10 25.88
C ALA A 448 -0.59 4.26 24.66
N MET A 449 -0.15 3.01 24.83
CA MET A 449 0.37 2.22 23.72
C MET A 449 -0.21 0.81 23.64
N SER A 450 -0.31 0.31 22.41
CA SER A 450 -0.72 -1.06 22.13
C SER A 450 0.15 -1.67 21.04
N LEU A 451 0.45 -2.95 21.21
CA LEU A 451 1.12 -3.81 20.24
C LEU A 451 0.06 -4.53 19.40
N SER A 452 0.08 -4.33 18.10
CA SER A 452 -0.69 -5.13 17.15
C SER A 452 -0.12 -6.55 17.10
N LEU A 453 -0.94 -7.57 17.37
CA LEU A 453 -0.54 -8.96 17.22
C LEU A 453 -0.63 -9.43 15.75
N ALA A 454 -1.20 -8.61 14.87
CA ALA A 454 -1.26 -8.88 13.44
C ALA A 454 0.10 -8.66 12.75
N ASP A 455 0.75 -7.53 13.01
CA ASP A 455 1.97 -7.10 12.31
C ASP A 455 3.12 -6.70 13.26
N LEU A 456 2.95 -6.88 14.57
CA LEU A 456 3.93 -6.55 15.61
C LEU A 456 4.34 -5.08 15.63
N THR A 457 3.55 -4.20 15.01
CA THR A 457 3.72 -2.76 15.11
C THR A 457 3.15 -2.25 16.43
N VAL A 458 3.77 -1.22 16.99
CA VAL A 458 3.28 -0.57 18.22
C VAL A 458 2.74 0.79 17.87
N TRP A 459 1.54 1.10 18.34
CA TRP A 459 0.93 2.40 18.18
C TRP A 459 0.87 3.14 19.51
N CYS A 460 1.13 4.45 19.46
CA CYS A 460 0.92 5.37 20.57
C CYS A 460 -0.28 6.25 20.25
N TYR A 461 -1.36 6.11 21.03
CA TYR A 461 -2.60 6.86 20.80
C TYR A 461 -2.43 8.37 20.99
N PRO A 462 -1.77 8.87 22.05
CA PRO A 462 -1.57 10.32 22.19
C PRO A 462 -0.70 10.94 21.10
N CYS A 463 0.26 10.19 20.56
CA CYS A 463 1.13 10.67 19.48
C CYS A 463 0.51 10.49 18.09
N GLU A 464 -0.59 9.74 17.98
CA GLU A 464 -1.16 9.29 16.71
C GLU A 464 -0.09 8.74 15.73
N ALA A 465 0.85 7.96 16.27
CA ALA A 465 2.00 7.49 15.52
C ALA A 465 2.39 6.07 15.91
N TYR A 466 2.96 5.34 14.95
CA TYR A 466 3.68 4.11 15.27
C TYR A 466 4.93 4.45 16.08
N VAL A 467 5.40 3.51 16.90
CA VAL A 467 6.58 3.67 17.75
C VAL A 467 7.46 2.43 17.58
N HIS A 468 8.75 2.65 17.40
CA HIS A 468 9.74 1.58 17.37
C HIS A 468 10.90 1.98 18.28
N ASN A 469 11.05 1.31 19.42
CA ASN A 469 12.08 1.60 20.41
C ASN A 469 12.56 0.29 21.04
N GLU A 470 13.81 0.25 21.51
CA GLU A 470 14.41 -0.91 22.17
C GLU A 470 13.60 -1.42 23.37
N ILE A 471 12.95 -0.52 24.12
CA ILE A 471 12.04 -0.86 25.24
C ILE A 471 10.90 -1.77 24.80
N LEU A 472 10.52 -1.72 23.52
CA LEU A 472 9.41 -2.50 22.96
C LEU A 472 9.86 -3.85 22.41
N ILE A 473 11.16 -4.09 22.26
CA ILE A 473 11.71 -5.34 21.73
C ILE A 473 11.28 -6.55 22.57
N PRO A 474 11.29 -6.53 23.92
CA PRO A 474 10.82 -7.66 24.72
C PRO A 474 9.37 -8.05 24.43
N ALA A 475 8.46 -7.09 24.35
CA ALA A 475 7.06 -7.34 24.05
C ALA A 475 6.87 -7.87 22.63
N LYS A 476 7.54 -7.26 21.64
CA LYS A 476 7.54 -7.76 20.26
C LYS A 476 8.10 -9.17 20.17
N SER A 477 9.16 -9.46 20.92
CA SER A 477 9.79 -10.78 20.94
C SER A 477 8.88 -11.84 21.54
N ALA A 478 8.19 -11.53 22.64
CA ALA A 478 7.22 -12.42 23.25
C ALA A 478 6.05 -12.73 22.31
N ALA A 479 5.48 -11.69 21.67
CA ALA A 479 4.41 -11.87 20.70
C ALA A 479 4.87 -12.63 19.44
N HIS A 480 6.07 -12.35 18.95
CA HIS A 480 6.64 -13.05 17.79
C HIS A 480 6.89 -14.53 18.07
N LEU A 481 7.49 -14.86 19.22
CA LEU A 481 7.70 -16.23 19.64
C LEU A 481 6.39 -17.00 19.77
N SER A 482 5.37 -16.36 20.37
CA SER A 482 4.02 -16.92 20.48
C SER A 482 3.38 -17.17 19.11
N LYS A 483 3.59 -16.25 18.15
CA LYS A 483 2.97 -16.28 16.83
C LYS A 483 3.63 -17.25 15.85
N PHE A 484 4.96 -17.30 15.85
CA PHE A 484 5.75 -18.00 14.81
C PHE A 484 6.55 -19.18 15.36
N GLY A 485 6.67 -19.32 16.68
CA GLY A 485 7.46 -20.38 17.30
C GLY A 485 8.98 -20.19 17.17
N GLU A 486 9.44 -19.01 16.73
CA GLU A 486 10.85 -18.67 16.54
C GLU A 486 11.24 -17.35 17.21
N ALA A 487 12.55 -17.08 17.27
CA ALA A 487 13.09 -15.87 17.88
C ALA A 487 12.87 -14.64 16.98
N TYR A 488 12.59 -13.49 17.58
CA TYR A 488 12.38 -12.24 16.86
C TYR A 488 13.63 -11.82 16.08
N PRO A 489 13.50 -11.51 14.76
CA PRO A 489 14.61 -11.01 13.96
C PRO A 489 15.14 -9.71 14.56
N GLN A 490 16.42 -9.70 14.92
CA GLN A 490 17.09 -8.51 15.48
C GLN A 490 17.49 -7.51 14.40
#